data_AF-A0A5A7T1K3-F1
#
_entry.id   AF-A0A5A7T1K3-F1
#
_cell.length_a   1.000
_cell.length_b   1.000
_cell.length_c   1.000
_cell.angle_alpha   90.00
_cell.angle_beta   90.00
_cell.angle_gamma   90.00
#
_symmetry.space_group_name_H-M   'P 1'
#
loop_
_entity.id
_entity.type
_entity.pdbx_description
1 polymer ?
#
loop_
_entity_poly.entity_id
_entity_poly.type
_entity_poly.pdbx_seq_one_letter_code
_entity_poly.pdbx_strand_id
1 'polypeptide(L)'
;MEIIKEGPSASRPPVLDGQNYSYWKPLPKPEVDWTDAEEQASIGNARALNAIFNGTSKVKISRLQLITSKFEALKMSEDESVSEYNERVLEIANESLLLGEKISDSKIVRKVL
;
A
#
# COMPACT_ATOMS: atom_id res chain seq x y z
N MET A 1 -51.23 -20.38 -14.88
CA MET A 1 -49.81 -20.22 -14.54
C MET A 1 -49.69 -20.50 -13.05
N GLU A 2 -49.12 -21.64 -12.70
CA GLU A 2 -48.92 -22.06 -11.31
C GLU A 2 -47.73 -21.27 -10.73
N ILE A 3 -47.96 -20.51 -9.67
CA ILE A 3 -46.90 -19.84 -8.92
C ILE A 3 -46.23 -20.92 -8.07
N ILE A 4 -45.04 -21.35 -8.46
CA ILE A 4 -44.24 -22.32 -7.70
C ILE A 4 -43.91 -21.66 -6.35
N LYS A 5 -44.58 -22.11 -5.28
CA LYS A 5 -44.22 -21.76 -3.91
C LYS A 5 -42.93 -22.52 -3.58
N GLU A 6 -41.79 -21.83 -3.64
CA GLU A 6 -40.53 -22.38 -3.16
C GLU A 6 -40.66 -22.79 -1.69
N GLY A 7 -40.30 -24.04 -1.39
CA GLY A 7 -40.31 -24.58 -0.03
C GLY A 7 -39.27 -23.89 0.87
N PRO A 8 -39.43 -23.97 2.21
CA PRO A 8 -38.56 -23.29 3.14
C PRO A 8 -37.19 -23.97 3.17
N SER A 9 -36.25 -23.45 2.39
CA SER A 9 -34.85 -23.81 2.54
C SER A 9 -34.31 -23.18 3.82
N ALA A 10 -34.09 -23.99 4.85
CA ALA A 10 -33.57 -23.57 6.16
C ALA A 10 -32.17 -22.92 6.10
N SER A 11 -31.54 -22.92 4.93
CA SER A 11 -30.22 -22.36 4.66
C SER A 11 -30.24 -21.08 3.83
N ARG A 12 -31.41 -20.55 3.45
CA ARG A 12 -31.49 -19.28 2.72
C ARG A 12 -31.42 -18.10 3.70
N PRO A 13 -30.45 -17.19 3.56
CA PRO A 13 -30.41 -15.98 4.35
C PRO A 13 -31.71 -15.15 4.17
N PRO A 14 -32.31 -14.63 5.27
CA PRO A 14 -33.48 -13.76 5.22
C PRO A 14 -33.20 -12.46 4.46
N VAL A 15 -34.16 -12.01 3.65
CA VAL A 15 -34.05 -10.76 2.87
C VAL A 15 -33.78 -9.57 3.81
N LEU A 16 -32.92 -8.64 3.37
CA LEU A 16 -32.61 -7.43 4.13
C LEU A 16 -33.83 -6.50 4.17
N ASP A 17 -34.45 -6.37 5.34
CA ASP A 17 -35.66 -5.57 5.58
C ASP A 17 -35.43 -4.37 6.53
N GLY A 18 -34.17 -4.06 6.83
CA GLY A 18 -33.75 -3.00 7.74
C GLY A 18 -33.90 -3.34 9.23
N GLN A 19 -34.80 -4.25 9.61
CA GLN A 19 -34.97 -4.72 10.99
C GLN A 19 -34.02 -5.87 11.30
N ASN A 20 -33.65 -6.63 10.28
CA ASN A 20 -32.77 -7.78 10.39
C ASN A 20 -31.29 -7.45 10.09
N TYR A 21 -30.87 -6.21 10.33
CA TYR A 21 -29.49 -5.79 10.08
C TYR A 21 -28.47 -6.60 10.90
N SER A 22 -28.83 -7.00 12.13
CA SER A 22 -27.97 -7.78 13.02
C SER A 22 -27.57 -9.16 12.46
N TYR A 23 -28.43 -9.79 11.66
CA TYR A 23 -28.10 -11.07 11.00
C TYR A 23 -27.04 -10.88 9.90
N TRP A 24 -27.13 -9.78 9.17
CA TRP A 24 -26.24 -9.47 8.04
C TRP A 24 -24.94 -8.79 8.47
N LYS A 25 -24.90 -8.21 9.66
CA LYS A 25 -23.70 -7.59 10.21
C LYS A 25 -22.73 -8.72 10.58
N PRO A 26 -21.59 -8.87 9.89
CA PRO A 26 -20.58 -9.82 10.33
C PRO A 26 -20.12 -9.35 11.70
N LEU A 27 -20.38 -10.14 12.73
CA LEU A 27 -19.65 -10.00 13.99
C LEU A 27 -18.27 -10.61 13.71
N PRO A 28 -17.19 -9.81 13.68
CA PRO A 28 -15.86 -10.39 13.59
C PRO A 28 -15.73 -11.37 14.75
N LYS A 29 -15.37 -12.61 14.47
CA LYS A 29 -15.06 -13.57 15.52
C LYS A 29 -13.96 -12.95 16.39
N PRO A 30 -14.08 -12.95 17.73
CA PRO A 30 -13.01 -12.48 18.58
C PRO A 30 -11.79 -13.39 18.36
N GLU A 31 -10.59 -12.80 18.41
CA GLU A 31 -9.33 -13.48 18.06
C GLU A 31 -9.07 -14.76 18.88
N VAL A 32 -9.58 -14.80 20.11
CA VAL A 32 -9.53 -15.97 21.00
C VAL A 32 -10.27 -17.20 20.43
N ASP A 33 -11.27 -16.99 19.59
CA ASP A 33 -12.05 -18.06 18.95
C ASP A 33 -11.50 -18.42 17.55
N TRP A 34 -10.37 -17.84 17.15
CA TRP A 34 -9.77 -18.13 15.84
C TRP A 34 -9.09 -19.49 15.85
N THR A 35 -9.23 -20.19 14.73
CA THR A 35 -8.43 -21.38 14.43
C THR A 35 -7.05 -20.97 13.88
N ASP A 36 -6.05 -21.84 14.03
CA ASP A 36 -4.72 -21.63 13.45
C ASP A 36 -4.77 -21.31 11.94
N ALA A 37 -5.73 -21.91 11.22
CA ALA A 37 -5.92 -21.65 9.79
C ALA A 37 -6.43 -20.23 9.51
N GLU A 38 -7.37 -19.73 10.32
CA GLU A 38 -7.89 -18.36 10.21
C GLU A 38 -6.81 -17.33 10.58
N GLU A 39 -6.01 -17.62 11.60
CA GLU A 39 -4.87 -16.77 11.98
C GLU A 39 -3.83 -16.69 10.86
N GLN A 40 -3.43 -17.84 10.28
CA GLN A 40 -2.50 -17.86 9.16
C GLN A 40 -3.06 -17.14 7.92
N ALA A 41 -4.36 -17.28 7.65
CA ALA A 41 -5.01 -16.55 6.56
C ALA A 41 -5.00 -15.03 6.80
N SER A 42 -5.28 -14.59 8.03
CA SER A 42 -5.21 -13.17 8.41
C SER A 42 -3.80 -12.59 8.21
N ILE A 43 -2.77 -13.29 8.69
CA ILE A 43 -1.37 -12.91 8.49
C ILE A 43 -1.01 -12.88 6.99
N GLY A 44 -1.43 -13.88 6.23
CA GLY A 44 -1.23 -13.96 4.79
C GLY A 44 -1.87 -12.78 4.05
N ASN A 45 -3.12 -12.45 4.39
CA ASN A 45 -3.86 -11.32 3.84
C ASN A 45 -3.18 -9.99 4.17
N ALA A 46 -2.74 -9.80 5.42
CA ALA A 46 -2.01 -8.59 5.83
C ALA A 46 -0.70 -8.43 5.04
N ARG A 47 0.06 -9.53 4.86
CA ARG A 47 1.28 -9.51 4.03
C ARG A 47 0.99 -9.22 2.57
N ALA A 48 -0.05 -9.82 1.99
CA ALA A 48 -0.44 -9.60 0.60
C ALA A 48 -0.88 -8.15 0.38
N LEU A 49 -1.71 -7.59 1.26
CA LEU A 49 -2.13 -6.19 1.22
C LEU A 49 -0.93 -5.24 1.30
N ASN A 50 -0.01 -5.49 2.24
CA ASN A 50 1.21 -4.70 2.36
C ASN A 50 2.08 -4.81 1.09
N ALA A 51 2.22 -5.99 0.51
CA ALA A 51 2.98 -6.20 -0.73
C ALA A 51 2.32 -5.53 -1.95
N ILE A 52 0.99 -5.49 -2.01
CA ILE A 52 0.24 -4.81 -3.09
C ILE A 52 0.38 -3.30 -2.95
N PHE A 53 0.23 -2.76 -1.74
CA PHE A 53 0.20 -1.32 -1.50
C PHE A 53 1.60 -0.69 -1.47
N ASN A 54 2.54 -1.30 -0.74
CA ASN A 54 3.90 -0.78 -0.54
C ASN A 54 4.96 -1.44 -1.44
N GLY A 55 4.59 -2.48 -2.19
CA GLY A 55 5.54 -3.35 -2.89
C GLY A 55 6.20 -4.37 -1.95
N THR A 56 6.79 -5.42 -2.52
CA THR A 56 7.71 -6.27 -1.76
C THR A 56 9.00 -5.51 -1.46
N SER A 57 9.75 -5.91 -0.43
CA SER A 57 11.06 -5.32 -0.08
C SER A 57 11.99 -5.20 -1.29
N LYS A 58 11.93 -6.16 -2.23
CA LYS A 58 12.69 -6.15 -3.49
C LYS A 58 12.34 -4.97 -4.38
N VAL A 59 11.06 -4.65 -4.58
CA VAL A 59 10.62 -3.51 -5.40
C VAL A 59 11.10 -2.20 -4.78
N LYS A 60 10.98 -2.08 -3.45
CA LYS A 60 11.48 -0.92 -2.71
C LYS A 60 12.99 -0.74 -2.87
N ILE A 61 13.77 -1.82 -2.74
CA ILE A 61 15.22 -1.83 -2.97
C ILE A 61 15.55 -1.40 -4.41
N SER A 62 14.91 -1.99 -5.42
CA SER A 62 15.15 -1.63 -6.82
C SER A 62 14.82 -0.17 -7.11
N ARG A 63 13.75 0.39 -6.51
CA ARG A 63 13.40 1.81 -6.63
C ARG A 63 14.44 2.72 -5.96
N LEU A 64 14.92 2.36 -4.76
CA LEU A 64 15.98 3.09 -4.07
C LEU A 64 17.29 3.08 -4.86
N GLN A 65 17.65 1.93 -5.47
CA GLN A 65 18.79 1.83 -6.37
C GLN A 65 18.64 2.78 -7.57
N LEU A 66 17.48 2.80 -8.22
CA LEU A 66 17.21 3.71 -9.33
C LEU A 66 17.32 5.18 -8.90
N ILE A 67 16.73 5.57 -7.77
CA ILE A 67 16.82 6.93 -7.21
C ILE A 67 18.27 7.31 -6.92
N THR A 68 19.04 6.38 -6.34
CA THR A 68 20.46 6.58 -6.05
C THR A 68 21.25 6.81 -7.34
N SER A 69 21.04 5.98 -8.37
CA SER A 69 21.68 6.16 -9.68
C SER A 69 21.27 7.48 -10.35
N LYS A 70 19.98 7.85 -10.29
CA LYS A 70 19.50 9.16 -10.78
C LYS A 70 20.20 10.30 -10.05
N PHE A 71 20.27 10.24 -8.73
CA PHE A 71 20.94 11.25 -7.91
C PHE A 71 22.43 11.36 -8.24
N GLU A 72 23.14 10.25 -8.40
CA GLU A 72 24.56 10.24 -8.75
C GLU A 72 24.81 10.82 -10.15
N ALA A 73 24.00 10.43 -11.13
CA ALA A 73 24.09 10.90 -12.51
C ALA A 73 23.62 12.36 -12.70
N LEU A 74 22.82 12.89 -11.76
CA LEU A 74 22.31 14.25 -11.81
C LEU A 74 23.47 15.25 -11.92
N LYS A 75 23.39 16.13 -12.90
CA LYS A 75 24.34 17.23 -13.11
C LYS A 75 23.58 18.45 -13.61
N MET A 76 24.20 19.61 -13.40
CA MET A 76 23.66 20.85 -13.92
C MET A 76 23.91 20.93 -15.44
N SER A 77 22.89 21.26 -16.23
CA SER A 77 22.99 21.58 -17.65
C SER A 77 23.46 23.03 -17.85
N GLU A 78 23.92 23.35 -19.06
CA GLU A 78 24.36 24.72 -19.40
C GLU A 78 23.19 25.70 -19.54
N ASP A 79 22.01 25.19 -19.90
CA ASP A 79 20.80 25.97 -20.18
C ASP A 79 19.81 26.04 -19.02
N GLU A 80 20.09 25.37 -17.90
CA GLU A 80 19.22 25.39 -16.73
C GLU A 80 19.71 26.38 -15.66
N SER A 81 18.75 26.96 -14.94
CA SER A 81 19.04 27.79 -13.78
C SER A 81 19.38 26.96 -12.54
N VAL A 82 20.10 27.58 -11.60
CA VAL A 82 20.41 26.98 -10.30
C VAL A 82 19.14 26.61 -9.51
N SER A 83 18.07 27.39 -9.65
CA SER A 83 16.79 27.10 -8.96
C SER A 83 16.16 25.83 -9.51
N GLU A 84 16.07 25.69 -10.84
CA GLU A 84 15.52 24.50 -11.49
C GLU A 84 16.35 23.25 -11.15
N TYR A 85 17.68 23.36 -11.16
CA TYR A 85 18.56 22.28 -10.72
C TYR A 85 18.30 21.89 -9.25
N ASN A 86 18.20 22.87 -8.36
CA ASN A 86 17.97 22.64 -6.93
C ASN A 86 16.60 21.99 -6.68
N GLU A 87 15.57 22.36 -7.43
CA GLU A 87 14.26 21.70 -7.39
C GLU A 87 14.36 20.21 -7.73
N ARG A 88 15.10 19.86 -8.80
CA ARG A 88 15.32 18.45 -9.17
C ARG A 88 16.12 17.67 -8.13
N VAL A 89 17.11 18.29 -7.50
CA VAL A 89 17.87 17.70 -6.38
C VAL A 89 16.92 17.38 -5.21
N LEU A 90 16.07 18.33 -4.83
CA LEU A 90 15.13 18.18 -3.73
C LEU A 90 14.02 17.18 -4.04
N GLU A 91 13.52 17.14 -5.27
CA GLU A 91 12.54 16.16 -5.72
C GLU A 91 13.07 14.72 -5.54
N ILE A 92 14.28 14.44 -6.02
CA ILE A 92 14.92 13.12 -5.86
C ILE A 92 15.16 12.78 -4.38
N ALA A 93 15.56 13.76 -3.56
CA ALA A 93 15.73 13.56 -2.13
C ALA A 93 14.40 13.23 -1.42
N ASN A 94 13.31 13.89 -1.82
CA ASN A 94 11.98 13.63 -1.30
C ASN A 94 11.44 12.26 -1.74
N GLU A 95 11.67 11.84 -2.99
CA GLU A 95 11.33 10.49 -3.45
C GLU A 95 12.03 9.41 -2.61
N SER A 96 13.33 9.60 -2.32
CA SER A 96 14.09 8.70 -1.45
C SER A 96 13.50 8.64 -0.04
N LEU A 97 13.13 9.81 0.51
CA LEU A 97 12.55 9.93 1.84
C LEU A 97 11.17 9.24 1.95
N LEU A 98 10.34 9.32 0.91
CA LEU A 98 9.05 8.60 0.86
C LEU A 98 9.22 7.08 0.85
N LEU A 99 10.37 6.60 0.35
CA LEU A 99 10.79 5.21 0.50
C LEU A 99 11.52 4.95 1.83
N GLY A 100 11.55 5.90 2.76
CA GLY A 100 12.14 5.74 4.09
C GLY A 100 13.66 5.75 4.12
N GLU A 101 14.34 6.20 3.06
CA GLU A 101 15.78 6.49 3.10
C GLU A 101 16.03 7.99 2.97
N LYS A 102 16.73 8.56 3.95
CA LYS A 102 17.12 9.98 3.91
C LYS A 102 18.45 10.12 3.18
N ILE A 103 18.47 10.88 2.09
CA ILE A 103 19.74 11.39 1.54
C ILE A 103 20.30 12.43 2.52
N SER A 104 21.55 12.27 2.94
CA SER A 104 22.14 13.17 3.92
C SER A 104 22.26 14.60 3.38
N ASP A 105 22.03 15.58 4.24
CA ASP A 105 22.11 16.99 3.88
C ASP A 105 23.51 17.34 3.32
N SER A 106 24.56 16.69 3.82
CA SER A 106 25.93 16.81 3.27
C SER A 106 26.08 16.35 1.82
N LYS A 107 25.34 15.33 1.40
CA LYS A 107 25.32 14.86 0.00
C LYS A 107 24.52 15.82 -0.87
N ILE A 108 23.41 16.35 -0.35
CA ILE A 108 22.60 17.35 -1.05
C ILE A 108 23.40 18.63 -1.26
N VAL A 109 24.06 19.15 -0.22
CA VAL A 109 24.89 20.36 -0.30
C VAL A 109 26.03 20.19 -1.31
N ARG A 110 26.74 19.07 -1.28
CA ARG A 110 27.81 18.76 -2.28
C ARG A 110 27.28 18.68 -3.71
N LYS A 111 25.98 18.43 -3.88
CA LYS A 111 25.36 18.32 -5.20
C LYS A 111 25.04 19.69 -5.79
N VAL A 112 24.78 20.68 -4.93
CA VAL A 112 24.35 22.05 -5.26
C VAL A 112 25.51 23.05 -5.25
N LEU A 113 26.52 22.84 -4.40
CA LEU A 113 27.74 23.66 -4.29
C LEU A 113 28.94 22.97 -4.95
#